data_AF-A0A9D6KVS0-F1
#
_entry.id   AF-A0A9D6KVS0-F1
#
_cell.length_a   1.000
_cell.length_b   1.000
_cell.length_c   1.000
_cell.angle_alpha   90.00
_cell.angle_beta   90.00
_cell.angle_gamma   90.00
#
_symmetry.space_group_name_H-M   'P 1'
#
loop_
_entity.id
_entity.type
_entity.pdbx_description
1 polymer ?
#
loop_
_entity_poly.entity_id
_entity_poly.type
_entity_poly.pdbx_seq_one_letter_code
_entity_poly.pdbx_strand_id
1 'polypeptide(L)'
;MELIRDENWDAKSYPFSLPVVRGWDRLEFHPRVTFFVGENGSGKSTLIEAIAVATGFNAEGGSINFNFSTRASHSPLYNQLRLAKSPRRRRDGYFLRAESYFNVATNIEELDRDDGPVNSSKVMNYHGGHSLHEMSHGQSFMALIEHRFGRSGLYILDEPEAALSPNRRHARRLHLVQFV
;
A
#
# COMPACT_ATOMS: atom_id res chain seq x y z
N MET A 1 -5.98 -11.48 10.94
CA MET A 1 -6.78 -10.25 10.89
C MET A 1 -8.23 -10.64 11.05
N GLU A 2 -9.00 -9.84 11.77
CA GLU A 2 -10.41 -10.10 12.05
C GLU A 2 -11.24 -8.89 11.66
N LEU A 3 -12.44 -9.16 11.16
CA LEU A 3 -13.42 -8.16 10.82
C LEU A 3 -14.32 -7.92 12.04
N ILE A 4 -14.43 -6.66 12.45
CA ILE A 4 -15.30 -6.24 13.52
C ILE A 4 -16.60 -5.73 12.90
N ARG A 5 -17.74 -6.18 13.42
CA ARG A 5 -19.07 -5.73 13.01
C ARG A 5 -19.77 -5.15 14.23
N ASP A 6 -19.49 -3.88 14.49
CA ASP A 6 -20.07 -3.12 15.60
C ASP A 6 -21.29 -2.28 15.14
N GLU A 7 -21.70 -1.32 15.96
CA GLU A 7 -22.79 -0.39 15.69
C GLU A 7 -22.60 0.50 14.45
N ASN A 8 -21.37 0.68 13.98
CA ASN A 8 -21.04 1.45 12.78
C ASN A 8 -21.07 0.60 11.49
N TRP A 9 -21.51 -0.65 11.58
CA TRP A 9 -21.61 -1.57 10.45
C TRP A 9 -22.99 -1.54 9.79
N ASP A 10 -23.06 -1.06 8.54
CA ASP A 10 -24.26 -1.20 7.70
C ASP A 10 -23.95 -2.02 6.43
N ALA A 11 -24.46 -3.25 6.38
CA ALA A 11 -24.21 -4.19 5.29
C ALA A 11 -24.71 -3.73 3.90
N LYS A 12 -25.52 -2.66 3.83
CA LYS A 12 -26.03 -2.11 2.56
C LYS A 12 -25.21 -0.92 2.05
N SER A 13 -24.44 -0.26 2.90
CA SER A 13 -23.63 0.90 2.51
C SER A 13 -22.20 0.50 2.14
N TYR A 14 -21.60 1.30 1.26
CA TYR A 14 -20.17 1.24 1.03
C TYR A 14 -19.42 1.65 2.32
N PRO A 15 -18.32 0.98 2.70
CA PRO A 15 -17.63 -0.13 2.02
C PRO A 15 -18.12 -1.52 2.42
N PHE A 16 -19.03 -1.65 3.38
CA PHE A 16 -19.42 -2.93 3.99
C PHE A 16 -20.28 -3.81 3.08
N SER A 17 -20.92 -3.22 2.07
CA SER A 17 -21.66 -3.94 1.03
C SER A 17 -20.77 -4.67 0.01
N LEU A 18 -19.46 -4.38 -0.03
CA LEU A 18 -18.53 -4.94 -1.00
C LEU A 18 -18.40 -6.47 -0.86
N PRO A 19 -18.38 -7.23 -1.98
CA PRO A 19 -18.27 -8.68 -1.95
C PRO A 19 -17.08 -9.20 -1.15
N VAL A 20 -15.91 -8.58 -1.30
CA VAL A 20 -14.69 -9.01 -0.60
C VAL A 20 -14.80 -8.84 0.92
N VAL A 21 -15.64 -7.93 1.42
CA VAL A 21 -15.75 -7.65 2.87
C VAL A 21 -16.79 -8.55 3.54
N ARG A 22 -17.81 -8.96 2.79
CA ARG A 22 -18.90 -9.81 3.32
C ARG A 22 -18.54 -11.28 3.46
N GLY A 23 -17.48 -11.73 2.78
CA GLY A 23 -17.16 -13.15 2.62
C GLY A 23 -16.35 -13.79 3.75
N TRP A 24 -15.99 -13.07 4.80
CA TRP A 24 -15.12 -13.59 5.87
C TRP A 24 -15.32 -12.83 7.19
N ASP A 25 -14.96 -13.50 8.29
CA ASP A 25 -14.85 -12.90 9.62
C ASP A 25 -13.39 -12.86 10.10
N ARG A 26 -12.56 -13.81 9.64
CA ARG A 26 -11.14 -13.90 9.95
C ARG A 26 -10.33 -14.25 8.69
N LEU A 27 -9.24 -13.51 8.48
CA LEU A 27 -8.26 -13.76 7.43
C LEU A 27 -6.89 -14.02 8.04
N GLU A 28 -6.31 -15.17 7.69
CA GLU A 28 -4.94 -15.52 8.02
C GLU A 28 -4.04 -15.22 6.81
N PHE A 29 -2.94 -14.52 7.08
CA PHE A 29 -1.97 -14.18 6.05
C PHE A 29 -0.85 -15.21 6.04
N HIS A 30 -0.47 -15.63 4.84
CA HIS A 30 0.72 -16.47 4.69
C HIS A 30 1.96 -15.65 5.13
N PRO A 31 2.93 -16.24 5.85
CA PRO A 31 4.12 -15.55 6.38
C PRO A 31 5.14 -15.10 5.32
N ARG A 32 4.77 -15.12 4.04
CA ARG A 32 5.62 -14.68 2.92
C ARG A 32 4.80 -13.76 2.03
N VAL A 33 3.91 -14.32 1.22
CA VAL A 33 3.09 -13.56 0.28
C VAL A 33 1.66 -14.07 0.33
N THR A 34 0.71 -13.14 0.42
CA THR A 34 -0.73 -13.39 0.26
C THR A 34 -1.22 -12.62 -0.96
N PHE A 35 -1.97 -13.30 -1.83
CA PHE A 35 -2.59 -12.67 -2.98
C PHE A 35 -4.10 -12.50 -2.78
N PHE A 36 -4.62 -11.31 -3.11
CA PHE A 36 -6.05 -11.14 -3.28
C PHE A 36 -6.40 -11.21 -4.77
N VAL A 37 -7.31 -12.11 -5.13
CA VAL A 37 -7.71 -12.36 -6.52
C VAL A 37 -9.23 -12.35 -6.61
N GLY A 38 -9.77 -11.74 -7.66
CA GLY A 38 -11.21 -11.64 -7.87
C GLY A 38 -11.56 -10.69 -9.01
N GLU A 39 -12.83 -10.64 -9.38
CA GLU A 39 -13.33 -9.81 -10.49
C GLU A 39 -13.11 -8.31 -10.25
N ASN A 40 -13.12 -7.52 -11.33
CA ASN A 40 -13.06 -6.06 -11.20
C ASN A 40 -14.31 -5.56 -10.44
N GLY A 41 -14.15 -4.54 -9.59
CA GLY A 41 -15.25 -4.02 -8.77
C GLY A 41 -15.61 -4.85 -7.52
N SER A 42 -14.95 -5.98 -7.26
CA SER A 42 -15.18 -6.81 -6.05
C SER A 42 -14.77 -6.15 -4.72
N GLY A 43 -14.06 -5.01 -4.77
CA GLY A 43 -13.62 -4.26 -3.59
C GLY A 43 -12.21 -4.59 -3.08
N LYS A 44 -11.39 -5.33 -3.85
CA LYS A 44 -10.02 -5.72 -3.46
C LYS A 44 -9.15 -4.53 -3.05
N SER A 45 -9.08 -3.49 -3.89
CA SER A 45 -8.33 -2.26 -3.61
C SER A 45 -8.82 -1.58 -2.33
N THR A 46 -10.13 -1.53 -2.09
CA THR A 46 -10.70 -1.03 -0.82
C THR A 46 -10.23 -1.83 0.39
N LEU A 47 -10.18 -3.17 0.30
CA LEU A 47 -9.68 -4.00 1.39
C LEU A 47 -8.19 -3.77 1.62
N ILE A 48 -7.40 -3.63 0.56
CA ILE A 48 -5.95 -3.44 0.63
C ILE A 48 -5.60 -2.08 1.21
N GLU A 49 -6.29 -1.03 0.76
CA GLU A 49 -6.22 0.31 1.33
C GLU A 49 -6.54 0.25 2.84
N ALA A 50 -7.65 -0.40 3.21
CA ALA A 50 -8.04 -0.54 4.61
C ALA A 50 -6.98 -1.27 5.45
N ILE A 51 -6.36 -2.33 4.93
CA ILE A 51 -5.25 -3.04 5.59
C ILE A 51 -4.04 -2.12 5.74
N ALA A 52 -3.70 -1.37 4.70
CA ALA A 52 -2.57 -0.44 4.71
C ALA A 52 -2.76 0.65 5.77
N VAL A 53 -3.91 1.32 5.75
CA VAL A 53 -4.28 2.37 6.71
C VAL A 53 -4.35 1.82 8.13
N ALA A 54 -4.98 0.65 8.35
CA ALA A 54 -5.02 0.01 9.67
C ALA A 54 -3.62 -0.39 10.19
N THR A 55 -2.64 -0.55 9.30
CA THR A 55 -1.24 -0.80 9.66
C THR A 55 -0.45 0.50 9.93
N GLY A 56 -1.02 1.67 9.62
CA GLY A 56 -0.40 2.98 9.82
C GLY A 56 0.28 3.55 8.57
N PHE A 57 0.03 2.99 7.38
CA PHE A 57 0.45 3.63 6.13
C PHE A 57 -0.50 4.76 5.75
N ASN A 58 0.01 5.70 4.95
CA ASN A 58 -0.79 6.72 4.30
C ASN A 58 -1.69 6.08 3.23
N ALA A 59 -2.95 6.53 3.08
CA ALA A 59 -3.86 6.01 2.06
C ALA A 59 -3.40 6.30 0.61
N GLU A 60 -2.60 7.34 0.41
CA GLU A 60 -1.96 7.68 -0.87
C GLU A 60 -0.72 6.81 -1.16
N GLY A 61 -0.29 5.99 -0.21
CA GLY A 61 0.91 5.17 -0.33
C GLY A 61 2.17 5.85 0.19
N GLY A 62 3.30 5.19 -0.02
CA GLY A 62 4.60 5.56 0.54
C GLY A 62 4.96 4.76 1.78
N SER A 63 6.01 5.20 2.46
CA SER A 63 6.45 4.58 3.71
C SER A 63 5.67 5.10 4.93
N ILE A 64 5.82 4.43 6.07
CA ILE A 64 5.08 4.75 7.31
C ILE A 64 5.27 6.22 7.75
N ASN A 65 6.39 6.85 7.40
CA ASN A 65 6.70 8.23 7.80
C ASN A 65 6.08 9.30 6.87
N PHE A 66 5.34 8.91 5.82
CA PHE A 66 4.75 9.87 4.89
C PHE A 66 3.41 10.34 5.43
N ASN A 67 3.32 11.64 5.74
CA ASN A 67 2.11 12.26 6.27
C ASN A 67 1.62 13.39 5.36
N PHE A 68 1.37 13.08 4.09
CA PHE A 68 0.78 14.01 3.13
C PHE A 68 -0.63 13.54 2.75
N SER A 69 -1.57 14.47 2.57
CA SER A 69 -2.94 14.15 2.18
C SER A 69 -3.33 15.05 1.02
N THR A 70 -3.50 14.48 -0.17
CA THR A 70 -4.09 15.16 -1.32
C THR A 70 -5.61 15.28 -1.16
N ARG A 71 -6.27 14.30 -0.52
CA ARG A 71 -7.68 14.35 -0.09
C ARG A 71 -8.00 13.26 0.94
N ALA A 72 -8.70 13.60 2.03
CA ALA A 72 -9.14 12.62 3.04
C ALA A 72 -10.37 11.81 2.58
N SER A 73 -10.21 10.93 1.58
CA SER A 73 -11.29 10.11 1.02
C SER A 73 -11.10 8.59 1.20
N HIS A 74 -10.25 8.16 2.13
CA HIS A 74 -10.02 6.74 2.37
C HIS A 74 -11.24 6.05 3.00
N SER A 75 -11.39 4.77 2.72
CA SER A 75 -12.54 3.96 3.15
C SER A 75 -12.61 3.86 4.68
N PRO A 76 -13.80 3.99 5.32
CA PRO A 76 -13.93 3.79 6.77
C PRO A 76 -13.73 2.33 7.20
N LEU A 77 -13.52 1.41 6.25
CA LEU A 77 -13.31 -0.01 6.51
C LEU A 77 -12.14 -0.28 7.45
N TYR A 78 -11.08 0.54 7.44
CA TYR A 78 -9.91 0.31 8.30
C TYR A 78 -10.27 0.30 9.80
N ASN A 79 -11.30 1.06 10.21
CA ASN A 79 -11.78 1.10 11.59
C ASN A 79 -12.38 -0.24 12.04
N GLN A 80 -12.84 -1.05 11.09
CA GLN A 80 -13.45 -2.36 11.34
C GLN A 80 -12.44 -3.51 11.20
N LEU A 81 -11.14 -3.22 11.03
CA LEU A 81 -10.10 -4.24 10.91
C LEU A 81 -9.30 -4.35 12.20
N ARG A 82 -9.37 -5.52 12.84
CA ARG A 82 -8.48 -5.89 13.94
C ARG A 82 -7.27 -6.65 13.40
N LEU A 83 -6.13 -5.96 13.36
CA LEU A 83 -4.85 -6.56 12.96
C LEU A 83 -4.16 -7.24 14.14
N ALA A 84 -3.73 -8.48 13.95
CA ALA A 84 -2.85 -9.15 14.90
C ALA A 84 -1.45 -8.52 14.79
N LYS A 85 -0.93 -7.99 15.91
CA LYS A 85 0.41 -7.41 15.95
C LYS A 85 1.42 -8.49 16.33
N SER A 86 2.48 -8.61 15.52
CA SER A 86 3.64 -9.42 15.90
C SER A 86 4.40 -8.73 17.04
N PRO A 87 4.92 -9.47 18.03
CA PRO A 87 5.79 -8.90 19.06
C PRO A 87 7.12 -8.35 18.49
N ARG A 88 7.50 -8.76 17.27
CA ARG A 88 8.63 -8.14 16.55
C ARG A 88 8.17 -6.84 15.90
N ARG A 89 8.76 -5.71 16.31
CA ARG A 89 8.60 -4.43 15.61
C ARG A 89 9.12 -4.57 14.18
N ARG A 90 8.25 -4.27 13.21
CA ARG A 90 8.66 -4.09 11.82
C ARG A 90 9.58 -2.87 11.75
N ARG A 91 10.73 -3.00 11.09
CA ARG A 91 11.70 -1.90 10.97
C ARG A 91 11.42 -1.01 9.76
N ASP A 92 10.74 -1.56 8.76
CA ASP A 92 10.44 -0.86 7.51
C ASP A 92 9.14 -1.39 6.87
N GLY A 93 8.63 -0.65 5.90
CA GLY A 93 7.48 -1.05 5.11
C GLY A 93 7.09 -0.01 4.08
N TYR A 94 6.31 -0.44 3.11
CA TYR A 94 5.85 0.42 2.02
C TYR A 94 4.45 0.01 1.56
N PHE A 95 3.57 0.99 1.35
CA PHE A 95 2.31 0.80 0.64
C PHE A 95 2.43 1.42 -0.75
N LEU A 96 2.39 0.58 -1.78
CA LEU A 96 2.48 0.99 -3.16
C LEU A 96 1.09 0.97 -3.79
N ARG A 97 0.67 2.13 -4.31
CA ARG A 97 -0.58 2.31 -5.02
C ARG A 97 -0.27 2.91 -6.38
N ALA A 98 -0.54 2.17 -7.44
CA ALA A 98 -0.12 2.57 -8.79
C ALA A 98 -0.68 3.94 -9.20
N GLU A 99 -1.94 4.24 -8.84
CA GLU A 99 -2.62 5.48 -9.22
C GLU A 99 -2.10 6.75 -8.53
N SER A 100 -1.60 6.64 -7.29
CA SER A 100 -1.10 7.76 -6.50
C SER A 100 0.42 7.77 -6.37
N TYR A 101 1.12 6.84 -7.03
CA TYR A 101 2.58 6.69 -6.92
C TYR A 101 3.35 7.99 -7.20
N PHE A 102 2.95 8.75 -8.21
CA PHE A 102 3.61 10.02 -8.54
C PHE A 102 3.35 11.13 -7.51
N ASN A 103 2.27 11.06 -6.72
CA ASN A 103 2.08 11.96 -5.58
C ASN A 103 3.15 11.71 -4.51
N VAL A 104 3.47 10.43 -4.25
CA VAL A 104 4.57 10.04 -3.34
C VAL A 104 5.91 10.50 -3.90
N ALA A 105 6.15 10.35 -5.21
CA ALA A 105 7.37 10.81 -5.86
C ALA A 105 7.57 12.33 -5.73
N THR A 106 6.52 13.12 -5.98
CA THR A 106 6.54 14.57 -5.78
C THR A 106 6.84 14.93 -4.32
N ASN A 107 6.22 14.23 -3.37
CA ASN A 107 6.46 14.47 -1.95
C ASN A 107 7.91 14.14 -1.54
N ILE A 108 8.52 13.09 -2.11
CA ILE A 108 9.95 12.77 -1.90
C ILE A 108 10.83 13.94 -2.36
N GLU A 109 10.57 14.49 -3.54
CA GLU A 109 11.36 15.61 -4.07
C GLU A 109 11.17 16.91 -3.29
N GLU A 110 9.97 17.14 -2.75
CA GLU A 110 9.71 18.27 -1.85
C GLU A 110 10.49 18.11 -0.55
N LEU A 111 10.45 16.92 0.06
CA LEU A 111 11.21 16.61 1.29
C LEU A 111 12.73 16.70 1.08
N ASP A 112 13.22 16.41 -0.12
CA ASP A 112 14.65 16.51 -0.47
C ASP A 112 15.07 17.90 -0.94
N ARG A 113 14.11 18.79 -1.24
CA ARG A 113 14.32 20.23 -1.52
C ARG A 113 14.42 21.04 -0.24
N ASP A 114 13.67 20.67 0.78
CA ASP A 114 13.85 21.20 2.12
C ASP A 114 15.17 20.65 2.67
N ASP A 115 16.25 21.43 2.58
CA ASP A 115 17.56 21.09 3.15
C ASP A 115 17.41 20.87 4.66
N GLY A 116 17.18 19.61 5.04
CA GLY A 116 17.24 19.16 6.41
C GLY A 116 18.61 19.43 7.04
N PRO A 117 18.80 19.15 8.34
CA PRO A 117 20.11 19.31 8.98
C PRO A 117 21.20 18.61 8.16
N VAL A 118 22.38 19.25 8.06
CA VAL A 118 23.54 19.02 7.15
C VAL A 118 24.04 17.56 7.00
N ASN A 119 23.44 16.57 7.67
CA ASN A 119 23.74 15.14 7.62
C ASN A 119 22.53 14.21 7.38
N SER A 120 21.35 14.70 7.01
CA SER A 120 20.23 13.82 6.64
C SER A 120 20.47 13.21 5.25
N SER A 121 20.50 11.88 5.17
CA SER A 121 20.47 11.19 3.87
C SER A 121 19.16 11.52 3.17
N LYS A 122 19.25 12.03 1.93
CA LYS A 122 18.10 12.31 1.06
C LYS A 122 17.20 11.08 0.95
N VAL A 123 15.89 11.28 1.01
CA VAL A 123 14.89 10.22 0.89
C VAL A 123 15.03 9.52 -0.46
N MET A 124 15.36 10.25 -1.53
CA MET A 124 15.62 9.72 -2.88
C MET A 124 16.73 8.65 -2.91
N ASN A 125 17.68 8.64 -1.96
CA ASN A 125 18.71 7.60 -1.88
C ASN A 125 18.12 6.21 -1.61
N TYR A 126 16.99 6.14 -0.89
CA TYR A 126 16.25 4.88 -0.65
C TYR A 126 15.46 4.42 -1.89
N HIS A 127 15.47 5.21 -2.96
CA HIS A 127 14.78 4.98 -4.22
C HIS A 127 15.75 4.91 -5.42
N GLY A 128 17.04 4.68 -5.17
CA GLY A 128 18.07 4.55 -6.22
C GLY A 128 18.84 5.84 -6.54
N GLY A 129 18.59 6.93 -5.81
CA GLY A 129 19.39 8.16 -5.91
C GLY A 129 19.13 8.98 -7.19
N HIS A 130 18.01 8.75 -7.86
CA HIS A 130 17.58 9.48 -9.05
C HIS A 130 16.15 10.00 -8.86
N SER A 131 15.80 11.10 -9.54
CA SER A 131 14.43 11.61 -9.53
C SER A 131 13.50 10.54 -10.10
N LEU A 132 12.44 10.23 -9.35
CA LEU A 132 11.42 9.29 -9.78
C LEU A 132 10.58 9.83 -10.97
N HIS A 133 10.61 11.15 -11.20
CA HIS A 133 9.95 11.80 -12.34
C HIS A 133 10.80 11.76 -13.62
N GLU A 134 12.09 11.49 -13.52
CA GLU A 134 12.99 11.31 -14.68
C GLU A 134 13.04 9.86 -15.18
N MET A 135 12.26 8.97 -14.59
CA MET A 135 12.17 7.56 -14.94
C MET A 135 10.83 7.23 -15.61
N SER A 136 10.82 6.17 -16.43
CA SER A 136 9.54 5.57 -16.82
C SER A 136 8.82 4.96 -15.62
N HIS A 137 7.49 4.81 -15.72
CA HIS A 137 6.66 4.23 -14.66
C HIS A 137 7.14 2.82 -14.23
N GLY A 138 7.54 1.99 -15.20
CA GLY A 138 8.10 0.67 -14.90
C GLY A 138 9.49 0.72 -14.25
N GLN A 139 10.36 1.65 -14.66
CA GLN A 139 11.69 1.80 -14.07
C GLN A 139 11.64 2.30 -12.62
N SER A 140 10.82 3.31 -12.36
CA SER A 140 10.64 3.86 -11.01
C SER A 140 10.05 2.82 -10.04
N PHE A 141 9.13 1.99 -10.51
CA PHE A 141 8.60 0.85 -9.76
C PHE A 141 9.67 -0.21 -9.44
N MET A 142 10.50 -0.57 -10.42
CA MET A 142 11.60 -1.53 -10.20
C MET A 142 12.65 -0.97 -9.23
N ALA A 143 13.02 0.30 -9.36
CA ALA A 143 13.92 0.97 -8.44
C ALA A 143 13.39 0.94 -7.00
N LEU A 144 12.08 1.15 -6.81
CA LEU A 144 11.44 1.01 -5.50
C LEU A 144 11.59 -0.41 -4.94
N ILE A 145 11.28 -1.44 -5.73
CA ILE A 145 11.41 -2.83 -5.25
C ILE A 145 12.86 -3.16 -4.93
N GLU A 146 13.81 -2.78 -5.78
CA GLU A 146 15.22 -3.13 -5.63
C GLU A 146 15.90 -2.42 -4.46
N HIS A 147 15.55 -1.15 -4.21
CA HIS A 147 16.23 -0.33 -3.21
C HIS A 147 15.48 -0.19 -1.89
N ARG A 148 14.14 -0.31 -1.90
CA ARG A 148 13.32 -0.12 -0.69
C ARG A 148 12.83 -1.41 -0.06
N PHE A 149 12.71 -2.50 -0.82
CA PHE A 149 12.19 -3.74 -0.24
C PHE A 149 13.35 -4.51 0.41
N GLY A 150 13.50 -4.31 1.71
CA GLY A 150 14.50 -4.94 2.56
C GLY A 150 14.01 -6.20 3.27
N ARG A 151 14.89 -6.74 4.13
CA ARG A 151 14.57 -7.89 4.99
C ARG A 151 13.71 -7.42 6.18
N SER A 152 12.67 -8.17 6.51
CA SER A 152 11.79 -7.94 7.67
C SER A 152 10.93 -6.67 7.61
N GLY A 153 10.28 -6.45 6.46
CA GLY A 153 9.33 -5.36 6.22
C GLY A 153 7.91 -5.82 5.85
N LEU A 154 6.94 -4.90 5.93
CA LEU A 154 5.60 -5.10 5.36
C LEU A 154 5.48 -4.35 4.04
N TYR A 155 5.19 -5.08 2.97
CA TYR A 155 4.96 -4.47 1.66
C TYR A 155 3.55 -4.79 1.20
N ILE A 156 2.77 -3.74 0.94
CA ILE A 156 1.39 -3.84 0.46
C ILE A 156 1.38 -3.22 -0.92
N LEU A 157 0.87 -3.94 -1.92
CA LEU A 157 0.84 -3.47 -3.30
C LEU A 157 -0.58 -3.53 -3.85
N ASP A 158 -1.08 -2.36 -4.24
CA ASP A 158 -2.32 -2.17 -4.98
C ASP A 158 -2.02 -1.95 -6.47
N GLU A 159 -2.50 -2.87 -7.31
CA GLU A 159 -2.29 -2.91 -8.76
C GLU A 159 -0.82 -2.88 -9.23
N PRO A 160 0.08 -3.72 -8.67
CA PRO A 160 1.48 -3.75 -9.10
C PRO A 160 1.64 -4.12 -10.59
N GLU A 161 0.65 -4.76 -11.20
CA GLU A 161 0.67 -5.09 -12.63
C GLU A 161 0.57 -3.87 -13.54
N ALA A 162 0.03 -2.73 -13.07
CA ALA A 162 -0.07 -1.52 -13.87
C ALA A 162 1.31 -0.96 -14.25
N ALA A 163 2.32 -1.20 -13.41
CA ALA A 163 3.69 -0.80 -13.66
C ALA A 163 4.50 -1.82 -14.48
N LEU A 164 4.00 -3.05 -14.63
CA LEU A 164 4.64 -4.10 -15.41
C LEU A 164 4.08 -4.12 -16.84
N SER A 165 4.96 -3.95 -17.83
CA SER A 165 4.68 -3.80 -19.28
C SER A 165 3.38 -4.45 -19.85
N PRO A 166 2.70 -3.80 -20.83
CA PRO A 166 1.47 -4.24 -21.52
C PRO A 166 1.40 -5.70 -22.03
N ASN A 167 2.52 -6.40 -22.19
CA ASN A 167 2.59 -7.70 -22.87
C ASN A 167 2.19 -8.92 -22.02
N ARG A 168 1.69 -8.73 -20.79
CA ARG A 168 1.22 -9.81 -19.91
C ARG A 168 -0.25 -9.66 -19.47
N ARG A 169 -1.10 -9.15 -20.35
CA ARG A 169 -2.54 -8.98 -20.07
C ARG A 169 -3.34 -10.21 -20.52
N HIS A 170 -3.69 -11.06 -19.56
CA HIS A 170 -4.97 -11.77 -19.58
C HIS A 170 -5.65 -11.54 -18.23
N ALA A 171 -6.86 -10.97 -18.28
CA ALA A 171 -7.66 -10.37 -17.23
C ALA A 171 -7.76 -11.13 -15.88
N ARG A 172 -6.74 -11.02 -15.01
CA ARG A 172 -6.85 -11.20 -13.55
C ARG A 172 -5.91 -10.24 -12.83
N ARG A 173 -6.50 -9.22 -12.19
CA ARG A 173 -5.79 -8.26 -11.34
C ARG A 173 -5.29 -8.98 -10.08
N LEU A 174 -3.97 -8.93 -9.85
CA LEU A 174 -3.27 -9.59 -8.76
C LEU A 174 -2.85 -8.53 -7.75
N HIS A 175 -3.28 -8.72 -6.52
CA HIS A 175 -2.93 -7.83 -5.42
C HIS A 175 -1.99 -8.54 -4.46
N LEU A 176 -0.88 -7.92 -4.08
CA LEU A 176 0.19 -8.58 -3.33
C LEU A 176 0.34 -7.97 -1.94
N VAL A 177 0.25 -8.81 -0.91
CA VAL A 177 0.65 -8.46 0.44
C VAL A 177 1.82 -9.36 0.84
N GLN A 178 3.00 -8.77 0.97
CA GLN A 178 4.20 -9.45 1.43
C GLN A 178 4.43 -9.16 2.92
N PHE A 179 4.45 -10.23 3.71
CA PHE A 179 4.96 -10.22 5.08
C PHE A 179 6.33 -10.88 5.05
N VAL A 180 7.41 -10.16 5.39
CA VAL A 180 8.74 -10.77 5.65
C VAL A 180 9.10 -10.59 7.11
#